data_AF-A0A822XFS6-F1
#
_entry.id   AF-A0A822XFS6-F1
#
_cell.length_a   1.000
_cell.length_b   1.000
_cell.length_c   1.000
_cell.angle_alpha   90.00
_cell.angle_beta   90.00
_cell.angle_gamma   90.00
#
_symmetry.space_group_name_H-M   'P 1'
#
loop_
_entity.id
_entity.type
_entity.pdbx_description
1 polymer ?
#
loop_
_entity_poly.entity_id
_entity_poly.type
_entity_poly.pdbx_seq_one_letter_code
_entity_poly.pdbx_strand_id
1 'polypeptide(L)'
;MALQGDNVVVSARKLERMFSMKGGKGEASYANNSQAQAQHARSMLHLLEGALDSVQLESPETPFVVADLGCSCGGNTIYIMEVIIRHITKRFEAMGCEPPEFSAFFSDLPSNDFNTLFQLLPPLAIDGGSMEECLAAKGHRSYFAAGVPGSFYRRLFPARSVDVFHSAFSLHWLSQVPEIVMDKRSTAYNKGRVFIHGANEATANAYKKQFQTDLAGFLRCRALEMKRSGSMFLVCLGRTSVDPTDQGGAGLLFGTHFQDAWDDLVQEVCMFFPSVRAFCFCFTVKWTMDGRRTFHFTLQNSVFFFLLWLCLVPLLFLPQTFWVGECKFDQTLLHQSQDLKIGRGVKSGFKNSKIHNGCRYQYCIRCLDSTI
;
A
#
# COMPACT_ATOMS: atom_id res chain seq x y z
N MET A 1 -17.15 -45.49 0.16
CA MET A 1 -15.85 -44.79 0.29
C MET A 1 -16.10 -43.32 0.07
N ALA A 2 -15.95 -42.49 1.10
CA ALA A 2 -16.10 -41.05 0.99
C ALA A 2 -14.86 -40.46 0.30
N LEU A 3 -15.05 -39.72 -0.79
CA LEU A 3 -13.99 -38.96 -1.44
C LEU A 3 -13.52 -37.88 -0.46
N GLN A 4 -12.31 -38.07 0.05
CA GLN A 4 -11.61 -37.12 0.90
C GLN A 4 -11.25 -35.94 0.02
N GLY A 5 -11.94 -34.80 0.19
CA GLY A 5 -11.63 -33.58 -0.52
C GLY A 5 -10.24 -33.10 -0.10
N ASP A 6 -9.28 -33.20 -1.01
CA ASP A 6 -7.94 -32.68 -0.82
C ASP A 6 -8.01 -31.18 -0.52
N ASN A 7 -7.59 -30.78 0.68
CA ASN A 7 -7.38 -29.39 1.01
C ASN A 7 -6.27 -28.86 0.09
N VAL A 8 -6.62 -28.02 -0.89
CA VAL A 8 -5.63 -27.41 -1.79
C VAL A 8 -4.84 -26.36 -1.02
N VAL A 9 -3.71 -26.75 -0.42
CA VAL A 9 -2.73 -25.82 0.14
C VAL A 9 -2.07 -25.08 -1.01
N VAL A 10 -2.38 -23.80 -1.17
CA VAL A 10 -1.75 -22.95 -2.19
C VAL A 10 -0.40 -22.46 -1.64
N SER A 11 0.69 -23.11 -2.05
CA SER A 11 2.05 -22.65 -1.71
C SER A 11 2.27 -21.19 -2.13
N ALA A 12 3.15 -20.45 -1.44
CA ALA A 12 3.45 -19.04 -1.76
C ALA A 12 3.80 -18.80 -3.25
N ARG A 13 4.58 -19.69 -3.88
CA ARG A 13 4.92 -19.61 -5.32
C ARG A 13 3.71 -19.73 -6.25
N LYS A 14 2.63 -20.36 -5.79
CA LYS A 14 1.38 -20.52 -6.54
C LYS A 14 0.52 -19.25 -6.42
N LEU A 15 0.55 -18.56 -5.28
CA LEU A 15 -0.10 -17.24 -5.12
C LEU A 15 0.53 -16.18 -6.02
N GLU A 16 1.87 -16.10 -6.08
CA GLU A 16 2.56 -15.13 -6.95
C GLU A 16 2.22 -15.28 -8.45
N ARG A 17 1.71 -16.44 -8.87
CA ARG A 17 1.32 -16.74 -10.26
C ARG A 17 -0.19 -16.60 -10.52
N MET A 18 -0.98 -16.35 -9.48
CA MET A 18 -2.44 -16.29 -9.55
C MET A 18 -3.01 -14.97 -9.04
N PHE A 19 -2.24 -14.23 -8.24
CA PHE A 19 -2.74 -13.11 -7.46
C PHE A 19 -2.26 -11.78 -8.05
N SER A 20 -3.14 -11.11 -8.78
CA SER A 20 -2.94 -9.75 -9.28
C SER A 20 -4.31 -9.11 -9.53
N MET A 21 -4.32 -7.80 -9.72
CA MET A 21 -5.55 -7.11 -10.11
C MET A 21 -6.01 -7.57 -11.50
N LYS A 22 -7.31 -7.49 -11.77
CA LYS A 22 -7.90 -7.91 -13.05
C LYS A 22 -7.34 -7.05 -14.19
N GLY A 23 -6.55 -7.66 -15.07
CA GLY A 23 -5.93 -7.02 -16.22
C GLY A 23 -6.92 -6.63 -17.34
N GLY A 24 -6.37 -6.08 -18.41
CA GLY A 24 -7.09 -5.63 -19.59
C GLY A 24 -7.70 -4.24 -19.51
N LYS A 25 -8.49 -3.89 -20.55
CA LYS A 25 -9.12 -2.58 -20.74
C LYS A 25 -10.66 -2.63 -20.69
N GLY A 26 -11.24 -3.79 -20.38
CA GLY A 26 -12.68 -4.00 -20.33
C GLY A 26 -13.35 -3.34 -19.13
N GLU A 27 -14.67 -3.31 -19.10
CA GLU A 27 -15.46 -2.66 -18.04
C GLU A 27 -15.11 -3.17 -16.63
N ALA A 28 -14.89 -4.47 -16.47
CA ALA A 28 -14.53 -5.08 -15.19
C ALA A 28 -13.01 -5.07 -14.88
N SER A 29 -12.18 -4.44 -15.71
CA SER A 29 -10.74 -4.35 -15.48
C SER A 29 -10.43 -3.44 -14.29
N TYR A 30 -9.28 -3.65 -13.66
CA TYR A 30 -8.79 -2.77 -12.61
C TYR A 30 -8.62 -1.33 -13.10
N ALA A 31 -8.11 -1.15 -14.32
CA ALA A 31 -7.93 0.18 -14.92
C ALA A 31 -9.22 1.01 -14.94
N ASN A 32 -10.39 0.36 -15.07
CA ASN A 32 -11.70 1.01 -15.06
C ASN A 32 -12.42 0.99 -13.70
N ASN A 33 -11.84 0.37 -12.67
CA ASN A 33 -12.45 0.22 -11.33
C ASN A 33 -11.49 0.64 -10.19
N SER A 34 -10.47 1.44 -10.49
CA SER A 34 -9.45 1.88 -9.53
C SER A 34 -9.59 3.33 -9.07
N GLN A 35 -10.79 3.92 -9.19
CA GLN A 35 -11.04 5.34 -8.87
C GLN A 35 -10.86 5.63 -7.38
N ALA A 36 -11.26 4.70 -6.51
CA ALA A 36 -11.07 4.85 -5.08
C ALA A 36 -9.57 4.96 -4.75
N GLN A 37 -8.74 4.06 -5.25
CA GLN A 37 -7.28 4.11 -5.05
C GLN A 37 -6.70 5.41 -5.62
N ALA A 38 -7.17 5.86 -6.79
CA ALA A 38 -6.74 7.10 -7.43
C ALA A 38 -7.04 8.34 -6.56
N GLN A 39 -8.27 8.44 -6.04
CA GLN A 39 -8.69 9.56 -5.19
C GLN A 39 -7.86 9.62 -3.90
N HIS A 40 -7.56 8.47 -3.28
CA HIS A 40 -6.73 8.44 -2.08
C HIS A 40 -5.27 8.77 -2.38
N ALA A 41 -4.69 8.21 -3.45
CA ALA A 41 -3.34 8.59 -3.86
C ALA A 41 -3.24 10.12 -4.08
N ARG A 42 -4.26 10.73 -4.69
CA ARG A 42 -4.34 12.19 -4.90
C ARG A 42 -4.48 12.99 -3.61
N SER A 43 -5.24 12.51 -2.61
CA SER A 43 -5.38 13.23 -1.34
C SER A 43 -4.08 13.22 -0.53
N MET A 44 -3.20 12.25 -0.76
CA MET A 44 -1.92 12.09 -0.07
C MET A 44 -0.72 12.71 -0.79
N LEU A 45 -0.91 13.41 -1.91
CA LEU A 45 0.21 13.98 -2.68
C LEU A 45 1.09 14.91 -1.86
N HIS A 46 0.50 15.76 -1.00
CA HIS A 46 1.25 16.63 -0.10
C HIS A 46 2.18 15.86 0.86
N LEU A 47 1.81 14.63 1.24
CA LEU A 47 2.64 13.77 2.09
C LEU A 47 3.76 13.11 1.30
N LEU A 48 3.47 12.74 0.06
CA LEU A 48 4.45 12.24 -0.88
C LEU A 48 5.50 13.32 -1.18
N GLU A 49 5.07 14.53 -1.56
CA GLU A 49 5.95 15.68 -1.80
C GLU A 49 6.82 15.97 -0.57
N GLY A 50 6.22 16.03 0.61
CA GLY A 50 6.95 16.19 1.86
C GLY A 50 7.95 15.06 2.14
N ALA A 51 7.68 13.83 1.69
CA ALA A 51 8.62 12.70 1.77
C ALA A 51 9.75 12.80 0.75
N LEU A 52 9.46 13.29 -0.45
CA LEU A 52 10.44 13.54 -1.51
C LEU A 52 11.39 14.67 -1.12
N ASP A 53 10.96 15.65 -0.33
CA ASP A 53 11.80 16.76 0.13
C ASP A 53 12.98 16.34 1.01
N SER A 54 12.95 15.18 1.68
CA SER A 54 14.13 14.67 2.42
C SER A 54 15.14 13.95 1.56
N VAL A 55 14.78 13.60 0.32
CA VAL A 55 15.75 12.95 -0.57
C VAL A 55 16.90 13.93 -0.77
N GLN A 56 18.10 13.49 -0.44
CA GLN A 56 19.30 14.29 -0.72
C GLN A 56 19.61 14.12 -2.20
N LEU A 57 19.62 15.23 -2.93
CA LEU A 57 19.93 15.20 -4.35
C LEU A 57 21.45 15.16 -4.52
N GLU A 58 21.94 14.08 -5.10
CA GLU A 58 23.35 13.91 -5.45
C GLU A 58 23.65 14.52 -6.84
N SER A 59 24.91 14.47 -7.27
CA SER A 59 25.33 14.98 -8.58
C SER A 59 24.47 14.40 -9.72
N PRO A 60 24.06 15.21 -10.73
CA PRO A 60 23.22 14.77 -11.84
C PRO A 60 23.90 13.80 -12.81
N GLU A 61 25.17 13.44 -12.56
CA GLU A 61 25.95 12.48 -13.35
C GLU A 61 25.42 11.04 -13.30
N THR A 62 24.55 10.72 -12.33
CA THR A 62 23.93 9.39 -12.23
C THR A 62 22.41 9.46 -12.41
N PRO A 63 21.78 8.48 -13.08
CA PRO A 63 20.34 8.46 -13.21
C PRO A 63 19.63 8.40 -11.86
N PHE A 64 18.53 9.14 -11.75
CA PHE A 64 17.64 9.10 -10.60
C PHE A 64 16.61 8.00 -10.78
N VAL A 65 16.60 7.03 -9.86
CA VAL A 65 15.83 5.80 -9.96
C VAL A 65 14.64 5.80 -9.00
N VAL A 66 13.45 5.64 -9.56
CA VAL A 66 12.19 5.53 -8.82
C VAL A 66 11.57 4.16 -9.08
N ALA A 67 11.02 3.51 -8.05
CA ALA A 67 10.34 2.23 -8.20
C ALA A 67 8.95 2.23 -7.53
N ASP A 68 7.90 1.87 -8.27
CA ASP A 68 6.56 1.59 -7.73
C ASP A 68 6.44 0.10 -7.42
N LEU A 69 6.06 -0.23 -6.19
CA LEU A 69 5.94 -1.61 -5.71
C LEU A 69 4.47 -1.98 -5.55
N GLY A 70 4.00 -2.87 -6.42
CA GLY A 70 2.60 -3.21 -6.61
C GLY A 70 1.89 -2.23 -7.54
N CYS A 71 2.46 -2.02 -8.73
CA CYS A 71 2.02 -1.02 -9.70
C CYS A 71 0.68 -1.36 -10.39
N SER A 72 0.27 -2.63 -10.37
CA SER A 72 -0.87 -3.14 -11.15
C SER A 72 -0.72 -2.81 -12.65
N CYS A 73 -1.82 -2.53 -13.34
CA CYS A 73 -1.90 -2.33 -14.79
C CYS A 73 -2.73 -1.09 -15.20
N GLY A 74 -3.02 -0.19 -14.27
CA GLY A 74 -3.88 0.99 -14.50
C GLY A 74 -3.12 2.33 -14.51
N GLY A 75 -3.79 3.41 -14.90
CA GLY A 75 -3.17 4.76 -14.99
C GLY A 75 -2.71 5.37 -13.65
N ASN A 76 -3.10 4.79 -12.51
CA ASN A 76 -2.71 5.28 -11.19
C ASN A 76 -1.18 5.28 -10.98
N THR A 77 -0.49 4.21 -11.40
CA THR A 77 0.97 4.09 -11.26
C THR A 77 1.72 5.06 -12.17
N ILE A 78 1.21 5.30 -13.39
CA ILE A 78 1.79 6.26 -14.33
C ILE A 78 1.68 7.68 -13.76
N TYR A 79 0.50 8.03 -13.26
CA TYR A 79 0.25 9.33 -12.64
C TYR A 79 1.18 9.60 -11.45
N ILE A 80 1.35 8.63 -10.54
CA ILE A 80 2.19 8.84 -9.36
C ILE A 80 3.67 8.95 -9.72
N MET A 81 4.13 8.19 -10.71
CA MET A 81 5.48 8.31 -11.25
C MET A 81 5.75 9.69 -11.84
N GLU A 82 4.81 10.22 -12.63
CA GLU A 82 4.90 11.59 -13.16
C GLU A 82 4.95 12.63 -12.05
N VAL A 83 4.17 12.47 -10.97
CA VAL A 83 4.23 13.37 -9.81
C VAL A 83 5.61 13.33 -9.16
N ILE A 84 6.14 12.14 -8.86
CA ILE A 84 7.43 11.98 -8.20
C ILE A 84 8.53 12.61 -9.05
N ILE A 85 8.60 12.24 -10.33
CA ILE A 85 9.64 12.70 -11.24
C ILE A 85 9.57 14.21 -11.39
N ARG A 86 8.37 14.77 -11.66
CA ARG A 86 8.19 16.23 -11.78
C ARG A 86 8.60 16.97 -10.50
N HIS A 87 8.32 16.42 -9.32
CA HIS A 87 8.73 17.03 -8.06
C HIS A 87 10.25 17.06 -7.92
N ILE A 88 10.92 15.94 -8.22
CA ILE A 88 12.38 15.84 -8.16
C ILE A 88 13.03 16.74 -9.22
N THR A 89 12.51 16.78 -10.44
CA THR A 89 12.95 17.72 -11.51
C THR A 89 12.95 19.15 -10.99
N LYS A 90 11.84 19.62 -10.40
CA LYS A 90 11.74 20.97 -9.83
C LYS A 90 12.77 21.23 -8.73
N ARG A 91 13.09 20.21 -7.93
CA ARG A 91 14.11 20.34 -6.87
C ARG A 91 15.52 20.47 -7.44
N PHE A 92 15.86 19.77 -8.53
CA PHE A 92 17.13 19.97 -9.25
C PHE A 92 17.19 21.37 -9.89
N GLU A 93 16.13 21.81 -10.56
CA GLU A 93 16.03 23.14 -11.16
C GLU A 93 16.20 24.25 -10.11
N ALA A 94 15.59 24.09 -8.92
CA ALA A 94 15.73 25.02 -7.81
C ALA A 94 17.16 25.09 -7.23
N MET A 95 17.97 24.05 -7.45
CA MET A 95 19.40 24.04 -7.13
C MET A 95 20.28 24.65 -8.24
N GLY A 96 19.68 25.06 -9.37
CA GLY A 96 20.41 25.54 -10.54
C GLY A 96 21.14 24.42 -11.30
N CYS A 97 20.68 23.18 -11.14
CA CYS A 97 21.25 22.01 -11.82
C CYS A 97 20.30 21.52 -12.93
N GLU A 98 20.88 21.08 -14.04
CA GLU A 98 20.12 20.29 -15.01
C GLU A 98 19.65 18.98 -14.36
N PRO A 99 18.37 18.61 -14.50
CA PRO A 99 17.85 17.36 -13.96
C PRO A 99 18.57 16.13 -14.56
N PRO A 100 18.83 15.08 -13.76
CA PRO A 100 19.42 13.85 -14.28
C PRO A 100 18.43 13.08 -15.16
N GLU A 101 18.92 12.06 -15.86
CA GLU A 101 18.04 11.06 -16.47
C GLU A 101 17.22 10.33 -15.39
N PHE A 102 15.94 10.07 -15.68
CA PHE A 102 15.06 9.36 -14.76
C PHE A 102 14.78 7.93 -15.24
N SER A 103 14.89 6.97 -14.33
CA SER A 103 14.46 5.59 -14.54
C SER A 103 13.30 5.25 -13.62
N ALA A 104 12.15 4.90 -14.19
CA ALA A 104 10.96 4.46 -13.48
C ALA A 104 10.77 2.94 -13.62
N PHE A 105 10.86 2.24 -12.49
CA PHE A 105 10.59 0.81 -12.41
C PHE A 105 9.18 0.55 -11.91
N PHE A 106 8.42 -0.21 -12.70
CA PHE A 106 7.07 -0.65 -12.36
C PHE A 106 7.14 -2.10 -11.91
N SER A 107 7.04 -2.36 -10.60
CA SER A 107 7.14 -3.70 -10.05
C SER A 107 5.78 -4.24 -9.61
N ASP A 108 5.52 -5.49 -9.97
CA ASP A 108 4.37 -6.26 -9.51
C ASP A 108 4.67 -7.76 -9.61
N LEU A 109 3.74 -8.59 -9.15
CA LEU A 109 3.84 -10.04 -9.28
C LEU A 109 3.89 -10.48 -10.75
N PRO A 110 4.53 -11.63 -11.07
CA PRO A 110 4.59 -12.14 -12.44
C PRO A 110 3.23 -12.37 -13.12
N SER A 111 2.15 -12.53 -12.35
CA SER A 111 0.79 -12.67 -12.88
C SER A 111 0.15 -11.35 -13.29
N ASN A 112 0.76 -10.21 -12.98
CA ASN A 112 0.26 -8.91 -13.38
C ASN A 112 0.25 -8.73 -14.90
N ASP A 113 -0.72 -7.97 -15.40
CA ASP A 113 -0.85 -7.66 -16.82
C ASP A 113 0.06 -6.48 -17.21
N PHE A 114 1.36 -6.77 -17.31
CA PHE A 114 2.34 -5.81 -17.79
C PHE A 114 2.10 -5.38 -19.24
N ASN A 115 1.45 -6.21 -20.07
CA ASN A 115 1.13 -5.84 -21.44
C ASN A 115 0.16 -4.65 -21.47
N THR A 116 -0.89 -4.69 -20.66
CA THR A 116 -1.80 -3.55 -20.53
C THR A 116 -1.08 -2.32 -19.98
N LEU A 117 -0.21 -2.48 -18.96
CA LEU A 117 0.58 -1.38 -18.42
C LEU A 117 1.48 -0.72 -19.48
N PHE A 118 2.24 -1.52 -20.24
CA PHE A 118 3.16 -1.01 -21.25
C PHE A 118 2.44 -0.30 -22.39
N GLN A 119 1.25 -0.74 -22.77
CA GLN A 119 0.41 -0.04 -23.75
C GLN A 119 -0.17 1.29 -23.24
N LEU A 120 -0.20 1.51 -21.92
CA LEU A 120 -0.69 2.75 -21.32
C LEU A 120 0.41 3.80 -21.12
N LEU A 121 1.68 3.40 -21.15
CA LEU A 121 2.79 4.32 -20.96
C LEU A 121 2.80 5.40 -22.05
N PRO A 122 2.87 6.69 -21.69
CA PRO A 122 3.03 7.75 -22.68
C PRO A 122 4.32 7.57 -23.49
N PRO A 123 4.35 8.04 -24.75
CA PRO A 123 5.58 8.06 -25.53
C PRO A 123 6.65 8.92 -24.82
N LEU A 124 7.91 8.53 -24.99
CA LEU A 124 9.04 9.32 -24.48
C LEU A 124 9.09 10.67 -25.21
N ALA A 125 9.30 11.75 -24.48
CA ALA A 125 9.59 13.05 -25.07
C ALA A 125 10.95 12.95 -25.79
N ILE A 126 10.93 12.79 -27.11
CA ILE A 126 12.15 12.82 -27.93
C ILE A 126 12.21 14.19 -28.60
N ASP A 127 13.33 14.88 -28.44
CA ASP A 127 13.65 16.05 -29.26
C ASP A 127 13.73 15.61 -30.73
N GLY A 128 12.72 15.97 -31.52
CA GLY A 128 12.62 15.65 -32.95
C GLY A 128 11.50 14.69 -33.35
N GLY A 129 10.57 14.34 -32.46
CA GLY A 129 9.34 13.63 -32.83
C GLY A 129 8.51 14.40 -33.86
N SER A 130 7.80 13.70 -34.75
CA SER A 130 6.95 14.35 -35.73
C SER A 130 5.86 15.18 -35.04
N MET A 131 5.52 16.35 -35.58
CA MET A 131 4.43 17.20 -35.06
C MET A 131 3.11 16.41 -34.90
N GLU A 132 2.90 15.39 -35.72
CA GLU A 132 1.72 14.53 -35.72
C GLU A 132 1.66 13.59 -34.50
N GLU A 133 2.80 13.01 -34.08
CA GLU A 133 2.90 12.24 -32.83
C GLU A 133 2.74 13.13 -31.59
N CYS A 134 3.31 14.34 -31.63
CA CYS A 134 3.19 15.30 -30.54
C CYS A 134 1.74 15.79 -30.33
N LEU A 135 0.96 15.89 -31.41
CA LEU A 135 -0.44 16.32 -31.38
C LEU A 135 -1.41 15.17 -31.05
N ALA A 136 -1.06 13.92 -31.40
CA ALA A 136 -1.89 12.75 -31.11
C ALA A 136 -1.72 12.21 -29.68
N ALA A 137 -0.54 12.39 -29.07
CA ALA A 137 -0.27 11.96 -27.71
C ALA A 137 -0.95 12.88 -26.69
N LYS A 138 -1.66 12.32 -25.70
CA LYS A 138 -2.23 13.08 -24.57
C LYS A 138 -1.19 13.63 -23.58
N GLY A 139 0.09 13.58 -23.94
CA GLY A 139 1.24 13.92 -23.11
C GLY A 139 2.47 13.07 -23.47
N HIS A 140 3.65 13.49 -23.01
CA HIS A 140 4.88 12.74 -23.13
C HIS A 140 5.45 12.45 -21.75
N ARG A 141 6.16 11.33 -21.61
CA ARG A 141 6.95 11.04 -20.40
C ARG A 141 8.38 11.54 -20.57
N SER A 142 8.99 11.99 -19.48
CA SER A 142 10.39 12.44 -19.40
C SER A 142 11.29 11.42 -18.68
N TYR A 143 10.95 10.13 -18.76
CA TYR A 143 11.65 9.06 -18.05
C TYR A 143 11.69 7.76 -18.85
N PHE A 144 12.76 6.99 -18.62
CA PHE A 144 12.87 5.61 -19.08
C PHE A 144 12.05 4.70 -18.17
N ALA A 145 11.40 3.69 -18.75
CA ALA A 145 10.51 2.81 -18.00
C ALA A 145 10.89 1.34 -18.17
N ALA A 146 10.79 0.56 -17.10
CA ALA A 146 10.95 -0.89 -17.14
C ALA A 146 9.98 -1.59 -16.17
N GLY A 147 9.53 -2.78 -16.55
CA GLY A 147 8.75 -3.66 -15.66
C GLY A 147 9.65 -4.61 -14.87
N VAL A 148 9.34 -4.83 -13.59
CA VAL A 148 10.11 -5.71 -12.70
C VAL A 148 9.18 -6.77 -12.08
N PRO A 149 9.07 -7.96 -12.71
CA PRO A 149 8.19 -9.02 -12.23
C PRO A 149 8.79 -9.74 -11.02
N GLY A 150 8.09 -9.74 -9.89
CA GLY A 150 8.49 -10.45 -8.69
C GLY A 150 7.76 -9.97 -7.44
N SER A 151 7.80 -10.78 -6.38
CA SER A 151 7.26 -10.37 -5.08
C SER A 151 8.19 -9.36 -4.42
N PHE A 152 7.64 -8.22 -3.98
CA PHE A 152 8.39 -7.26 -3.18
C PHE A 152 8.73 -7.75 -1.78
N TYR A 153 8.26 -8.93 -1.35
CA TYR A 153 8.73 -9.53 -0.09
C TYR A 153 10.14 -10.13 -0.20
N ARG A 154 10.72 -10.14 -1.40
CA ARG A 154 12.09 -10.55 -1.72
C ARG A 154 12.85 -9.45 -2.48
N ARG A 155 14.14 -9.71 -2.74
CA ARG A 155 14.99 -8.82 -3.53
C ARG A 155 14.46 -8.73 -4.97
N LEU A 156 14.41 -7.50 -5.48
CA LEU A 156 13.97 -7.13 -6.82
C LEU A 156 15.04 -6.33 -7.57
N PHE A 157 15.88 -5.60 -6.83
CA PHE A 157 16.86 -4.68 -7.39
C PHE A 157 18.28 -5.02 -6.91
N PRO A 158 19.33 -4.61 -7.64
CA PRO A 158 20.70 -4.58 -7.13
C PRO A 158 20.83 -3.79 -5.83
N ALA A 159 21.93 -3.98 -5.11
CA ALA A 159 22.16 -3.22 -3.88
C ALA A 159 22.44 -1.75 -4.22
N ARG A 160 21.91 -0.82 -3.42
CA ARG A 160 22.14 0.63 -3.55
C ARG A 160 21.85 1.20 -4.95
N SER A 161 20.75 0.76 -5.58
CA SER A 161 20.40 1.16 -6.95
C SER A 161 19.11 1.96 -7.08
N VAL A 162 18.34 2.16 -6.01
CA VAL A 162 17.05 2.88 -6.05
C VAL A 162 17.08 4.10 -5.15
N ASP A 163 16.74 5.28 -5.68
CA ASP A 163 16.66 6.53 -4.92
C ASP A 163 15.33 6.64 -4.18
N VAL A 164 14.21 6.33 -4.85
CA VAL A 164 12.87 6.44 -4.25
C VAL A 164 12.06 5.17 -4.46
N PHE A 165 11.58 4.61 -3.35
CA PHE A 165 10.56 3.57 -3.37
C PHE A 165 9.18 4.16 -3.07
N HIS A 166 8.21 3.86 -3.93
CA HIS A 166 6.81 4.14 -3.71
C HIS A 166 6.04 2.81 -3.60
N SER A 167 5.06 2.74 -2.70
CA SER A 167 4.09 1.64 -2.69
C SER A 167 2.77 2.13 -2.14
N ALA A 168 1.69 1.98 -2.92
CA ALA A 168 0.35 2.36 -2.47
C ALA A 168 -0.62 1.20 -2.62
N PHE A 169 -1.33 0.89 -1.53
CA PHE A 169 -2.39 -0.13 -1.49
C PHE A 169 -1.91 -1.56 -1.84
N SER A 170 -0.66 -1.88 -1.50
CA SER A 170 -0.07 -3.19 -1.83
C SER A 170 0.40 -3.98 -0.60
N LEU A 171 0.94 -3.31 0.42
CA LEU A 171 1.53 -3.96 1.61
C LEU A 171 0.54 -4.69 2.52
N HIS A 172 -0.77 -4.51 2.34
CA HIS A 172 -1.78 -5.24 3.11
C HIS A 172 -2.03 -6.66 2.57
N TRP A 173 -1.50 -6.99 1.37
CA TRP A 173 -1.54 -8.32 0.79
C TRP A 173 -0.40 -9.16 1.34
N LEU A 174 -0.72 -10.25 2.04
CA LEU A 174 0.26 -11.17 2.60
C LEU A 174 0.93 -12.00 1.51
N SER A 175 2.16 -12.45 1.78
CA SER A 175 2.89 -13.37 0.89
C SER A 175 2.21 -14.74 0.77
N GLN A 176 1.48 -15.14 1.82
CA GLN A 176 0.71 -16.37 1.88
C GLN A 176 -0.39 -16.33 2.95
N VAL A 177 -1.35 -17.25 2.85
CA VAL A 177 -2.27 -17.55 3.95
C VAL A 177 -1.44 -18.20 5.07
N PRO A 178 -1.58 -17.78 6.34
CA PRO A 178 -0.91 -18.47 7.44
C PRO A 178 -1.32 -19.94 7.47
N GLU A 179 -0.38 -20.87 7.36
CA GLU A 179 -0.68 -22.31 7.21
C GLU A 179 -1.56 -22.84 8.36
N ILE A 180 -1.29 -22.36 9.57
CA ILE A 180 -2.00 -22.72 10.80
C ILE A 180 -3.49 -22.34 10.80
N VAL A 181 -3.92 -21.41 9.94
CA VAL A 181 -5.35 -21.05 9.82
C VAL A 181 -6.11 -21.95 8.84
N MET A 182 -5.38 -22.75 8.04
CA MET A 182 -5.94 -23.74 7.11
C MET A 182 -5.99 -25.15 7.72
N ASP A 183 -5.22 -25.40 8.79
CA ASP A 183 -5.24 -26.69 9.48
C ASP A 183 -6.49 -26.84 10.36
N LYS A 184 -7.40 -27.75 9.99
CA LYS A 184 -8.65 -28.06 10.72
C LYS A 184 -8.42 -28.50 12.18
N ARG A 185 -7.22 -28.96 12.53
CA ARG A 185 -6.87 -29.39 13.89
C ARG A 185 -6.37 -28.23 14.77
N SER A 186 -6.02 -27.11 14.14
CA SER A 186 -5.49 -25.94 14.82
C SER A 186 -6.60 -25.14 15.49
N THR A 187 -6.31 -24.56 16.66
CA THR A 187 -7.17 -23.56 17.31
C THR A 187 -7.30 -22.27 16.48
N ALA A 188 -6.35 -22.01 15.59
CA ALA A 188 -6.38 -20.87 14.67
C ALA A 188 -7.15 -21.16 13.37
N TYR A 189 -7.71 -22.36 13.18
CA TYR A 189 -8.47 -22.71 11.99
C TYR A 189 -9.61 -21.71 11.77
N ASN A 190 -9.62 -21.03 10.62
CA ASN A 190 -10.63 -20.00 10.33
C ASN A 190 -11.93 -20.62 9.82
N LYS A 191 -12.58 -21.42 10.67
CA LYS A 191 -13.74 -22.22 10.29
C LYS A 191 -14.90 -21.33 9.85
N GLY A 192 -15.37 -21.58 8.62
CA GLY A 192 -16.58 -20.94 8.07
C GLY A 192 -16.40 -19.45 7.80
N ARG A 193 -15.15 -18.96 7.71
CA ARG A 193 -14.87 -17.57 7.39
C ARG A 193 -13.81 -17.47 6.31
N VAL A 194 -14.03 -16.55 5.38
CA VAL A 194 -13.08 -16.22 4.30
C VAL A 194 -12.08 -15.15 4.71
N PHE A 195 -12.37 -14.41 5.78
CA PHE A 195 -11.56 -13.29 6.24
C PHE A 195 -11.41 -13.31 7.77
N ILE A 196 -10.46 -12.52 8.31
CA ILE A 196 -10.16 -12.50 9.75
C ILE A 196 -11.12 -11.65 10.58
N HIS A 197 -12.02 -10.91 9.93
CA HIS A 197 -13.00 -10.10 10.64
C HIS A 197 -13.96 -10.99 11.43
N GLY A 198 -14.10 -10.74 12.74
CA GLY A 198 -14.87 -11.58 13.65
C GLY A 198 -14.30 -12.99 13.87
N ALA A 199 -13.05 -13.25 13.47
CA ALA A 199 -12.36 -14.51 13.75
C ALA A 199 -11.96 -14.63 15.23
N ASN A 200 -11.44 -15.79 15.63
CA ASN A 200 -10.94 -15.97 16.98
C ASN A 200 -9.52 -15.35 17.15
N GLU A 201 -9.09 -15.22 18.41
CA GLU A 201 -7.81 -14.59 18.73
C GLU A 201 -6.60 -15.35 18.13
N ALA A 202 -6.65 -16.69 18.10
CA ALA A 202 -5.58 -17.50 17.54
C ALA A 202 -5.40 -17.28 16.03
N THR A 203 -6.51 -17.19 15.28
CA THR A 203 -6.53 -16.82 13.86
C THR A 203 -5.98 -15.41 13.66
N ALA A 204 -6.46 -14.44 14.43
CA ALA A 204 -6.01 -13.06 14.32
C ALA A 204 -4.50 -12.91 14.60
N ASN A 205 -3.98 -13.64 15.59
CA ASN A 205 -2.55 -13.68 15.92
C ASN A 205 -1.71 -14.35 14.82
N ALA A 206 -2.22 -15.39 14.16
CA ALA A 206 -1.54 -16.03 13.03
C ALA A 206 -1.37 -15.06 11.85
N TYR A 207 -2.43 -14.34 11.48
CA TYR A 207 -2.37 -13.31 10.43
C TYR A 207 -1.43 -12.15 10.79
N LYS A 208 -1.50 -11.69 12.04
CA LYS A 208 -0.57 -10.67 12.57
C LYS A 208 0.89 -11.13 12.45
N LYS A 209 1.20 -12.38 12.79
CA LYS A 209 2.57 -12.94 12.70
C LYS A 209 3.04 -13.01 11.24
N GLN A 210 2.16 -13.42 10.33
CA GLN A 210 2.48 -13.45 8.90
C GLN A 210 2.78 -12.04 8.37
N PHE A 211 1.93 -11.06 8.66
CA PHE A 211 2.16 -9.66 8.29
C PHE A 211 3.48 -9.11 8.82
N GLN A 212 3.81 -9.38 10.09
CA GLN A 212 5.07 -8.93 10.68
C GLN A 212 6.28 -9.57 9.99
N THR A 213 6.17 -10.85 9.62
CA THR A 213 7.22 -11.57 8.90
C THR A 213 7.42 -10.99 7.50
N ASP A 214 6.32 -10.77 6.78
CA ASP A 214 6.27 -10.22 5.43
C ASP A 214 6.83 -8.80 5.39
N LEU A 215 6.33 -7.91 6.25
CA LEU A 215 6.79 -6.53 6.34
C LEU A 215 8.27 -6.45 6.73
N ALA A 216 8.73 -7.29 7.66
CA ALA A 216 10.15 -7.32 8.01
C ALA A 216 11.02 -7.80 6.83
N GLY A 217 10.54 -8.77 6.04
CA GLY A 217 11.19 -9.21 4.80
C GLY A 217 11.24 -8.10 3.74
N PHE A 218 10.12 -7.42 3.52
CA PHE A 218 10.02 -6.26 2.64
C PHE A 218 11.04 -5.18 3.03
N LEU A 219 11.01 -4.73 4.29
CA LEU A 219 11.90 -3.68 4.78
C LEU A 219 13.37 -4.09 4.64
N ARG A 220 13.75 -5.32 5.02
CA ARG A 220 15.13 -5.81 4.82
C ARG A 220 15.58 -5.74 3.36
N CYS A 221 14.73 -6.16 2.43
CA CYS A 221 15.07 -6.13 1.01
C CYS A 221 15.24 -4.70 0.52
N ARG A 222 14.29 -3.82 0.86
CA ARG A 222 14.35 -2.42 0.45
C ARG A 222 15.55 -1.67 1.05
N ALA A 223 15.96 -2.01 2.27
CA ALA A 223 17.09 -1.36 2.92
C ALA A 223 18.41 -1.62 2.18
N LEU A 224 18.56 -2.83 1.65
CA LEU A 224 19.73 -3.21 0.85
C LEU A 224 19.73 -2.55 -0.54
N GLU A 225 18.54 -2.33 -1.11
CA GLU A 225 18.36 -1.85 -2.48
C GLU A 225 18.34 -0.32 -2.60
N MET A 226 17.86 0.36 -1.56
CA MET A 226 17.77 1.82 -1.53
C MET A 226 19.16 2.45 -1.41
N LYS A 227 19.41 3.57 -2.08
CA LYS A 227 20.61 4.39 -1.85
C LYS A 227 20.58 5.01 -0.44
N ARG A 228 21.74 5.43 0.07
CA ARG A 228 21.86 6.02 1.42
C ARG A 228 21.04 7.29 1.59
N SER A 229 21.02 8.11 0.55
CA SER A 229 20.28 9.37 0.40
C SER A 229 18.81 9.18 -0.02
N GLY A 230 18.39 7.93 -0.22
CA GLY A 230 17.09 7.59 -0.74
C GLY A 230 15.96 7.67 0.29
N SER A 231 14.73 7.64 -0.22
CA SER A 231 13.51 7.72 0.60
C SER A 231 12.49 6.68 0.15
N MET A 232 11.63 6.27 1.07
CA MET A 232 10.53 5.37 0.77
C MET A 232 9.22 5.93 1.31
N PHE A 233 8.20 5.93 0.45
CA PHE A 233 6.84 6.36 0.74
C PHE A 233 5.88 5.18 0.62
N LEU A 234 5.25 4.81 1.74
CA LEU A 234 4.35 3.65 1.80
C LEU A 234 2.96 4.08 2.24
N VAL A 235 1.97 3.62 1.50
CA VAL A 235 0.55 3.81 1.79
C VAL A 235 -0.13 2.45 1.82
N CYS A 236 -0.82 2.13 2.90
CA CYS A 236 -1.59 0.90 2.99
C CYS A 236 -2.88 1.06 3.80
N LEU A 237 -3.77 0.10 3.62
CA LEU A 237 -5.03 0.07 4.35
C LEU A 237 -4.76 -0.18 5.82
N GLY A 238 -5.53 0.53 6.65
CA GLY A 238 -5.35 0.63 8.07
C GLY A 238 -6.64 0.41 8.85
N ARG A 239 -6.47 0.18 10.15
CA ARG A 239 -7.54 0.16 11.14
C ARG A 239 -7.09 0.92 12.37
N THR A 240 -8.04 1.49 13.09
CA THR A 240 -7.83 2.13 14.40
C THR A 240 -8.24 1.25 15.56
N SER A 241 -9.07 0.24 15.30
CA SER A 241 -9.46 -0.72 16.32
C SER A 241 -8.23 -1.44 16.88
N VAL A 242 -8.18 -1.59 18.20
CA VAL A 242 -7.11 -2.33 18.87
C VAL A 242 -7.32 -3.84 18.67
N ASP A 243 -8.58 -4.28 18.70
CA ASP A 243 -8.97 -5.69 18.56
C ASP A 243 -8.74 -6.18 17.12
N PRO A 244 -7.78 -7.08 16.86
CA PRO A 244 -7.44 -7.58 15.51
C PRO A 244 -8.56 -8.30 14.79
N THR A 245 -9.65 -8.67 15.47
CA THR A 245 -10.84 -9.23 14.84
C THR A 245 -11.74 -8.14 14.24
N ASP A 246 -11.56 -6.87 14.61
CA ASP A 246 -12.16 -5.72 13.95
C ASP A 246 -11.20 -5.12 12.92
N GLN A 247 -11.46 -5.39 11.64
CA GLN A 247 -10.64 -4.98 10.51
C GLN A 247 -11.09 -3.65 9.89
N GLY A 248 -12.00 -2.91 10.55
CA GLY A 248 -12.49 -1.62 10.08
C GLY A 248 -13.13 -1.69 8.69
N GLY A 249 -12.80 -0.74 7.82
CA GLY A 249 -13.38 -0.66 6.48
C GLY A 249 -13.19 -1.91 5.62
N ALA A 250 -12.05 -2.60 5.76
CA ALA A 250 -11.82 -3.86 5.07
C ALA A 250 -12.59 -5.03 5.68
N GLY A 251 -12.85 -4.97 7.00
CA GLY A 251 -13.74 -5.90 7.70
C GLY A 251 -15.16 -5.90 7.14
N LEU A 252 -15.72 -4.73 6.87
CA LEU A 252 -17.04 -4.60 6.24
C LEU A 252 -17.04 -5.12 4.79
N LEU A 253 -16.01 -4.81 4.00
CA LEU A 253 -15.99 -5.25 2.61
C LEU A 253 -15.85 -6.78 2.48
N PHE A 254 -14.82 -7.34 3.14
CA PHE A 254 -14.44 -8.75 2.95
C PHE A 254 -15.04 -9.69 4.00
N GLY A 255 -15.33 -9.18 5.20
CA GLY A 255 -15.80 -9.96 6.33
C GLY A 255 -17.30 -9.93 6.56
N THR A 256 -18.04 -9.06 5.88
CA THR A 256 -19.52 -9.09 5.86
C THR A 256 -20.02 -9.32 4.44
N HIS A 257 -20.00 -8.33 3.54
CA HIS A 257 -20.67 -8.45 2.23
C HIS A 257 -20.13 -9.60 1.37
N PHE A 258 -18.80 -9.75 1.30
CA PHE A 258 -18.20 -10.86 0.55
C PHE A 258 -18.42 -12.21 1.24
N GLN A 259 -18.39 -12.24 2.58
CA GLN A 259 -18.66 -13.45 3.35
C GLN A 259 -20.09 -13.93 3.14
N ASP A 260 -21.07 -13.03 3.22
CA ASP A 260 -22.49 -13.34 3.02
C ASP A 260 -22.73 -13.89 1.61
N ALA A 261 -22.19 -13.22 0.57
CA ALA A 261 -22.28 -13.70 -0.81
C ALA A 261 -21.60 -15.07 -1.00
N TRP A 262 -20.50 -15.33 -0.29
CA TRP A 262 -19.85 -16.64 -0.29
C TRP A 262 -20.70 -17.70 0.40
N ASP A 263 -21.32 -17.37 1.52
CA ASP A 263 -22.19 -18.27 2.26
C ASP A 263 -23.46 -18.60 1.47
N ASP A 264 -24.05 -17.64 0.76
CA ASP A 264 -25.17 -17.86 -0.16
C ASP A 264 -24.77 -18.84 -1.27
N LEU A 265 -23.63 -18.63 -1.93
CA LEU A 265 -23.08 -19.55 -2.92
C LEU A 265 -22.82 -20.94 -2.34
N VAL A 266 -22.26 -21.02 -1.13
CA VAL A 266 -22.03 -22.29 -0.44
C VAL A 266 -23.35 -22.98 -0.13
N GLN A 267 -24.40 -22.26 0.28
CA GLN A 267 -25.72 -22.85 0.54
C GLN A 267 -26.37 -23.37 -0.75
N GLU A 268 -26.29 -22.61 -1.84
CA GLU A 268 -26.85 -23.00 -3.14
C GLU A 268 -26.05 -24.13 -3.82
N VAL A 269 -24.71 -24.11 -3.73
CA VAL A 269 -23.80 -25.01 -4.46
C VAL A 269 -23.34 -26.21 -3.62
N CYS A 270 -23.33 -26.16 -2.28
CA CYS A 270 -23.01 -27.34 -1.45
C CYS A 270 -24.09 -28.42 -1.45
N MET A 271 -25.20 -28.27 -2.20
CA MET A 271 -25.96 -29.45 -2.64
C MET A 271 -25.10 -30.38 -3.52
N PHE A 272 -24.04 -29.88 -4.18
CA PHE A 272 -23.26 -30.62 -5.17
C PHE A 272 -21.74 -30.73 -4.89
N PHE A 273 -21.09 -29.78 -4.19
CA PHE A 273 -19.63 -29.83 -3.96
C PHE A 273 -19.17 -29.41 -2.53
N PRO A 274 -18.64 -30.32 -1.69
CA PRO A 274 -18.22 -30.03 -0.31
C PRO A 274 -16.91 -29.23 -0.13
N SER A 275 -16.17 -28.98 -1.22
CA SER A 275 -14.81 -28.42 -1.22
C SER A 275 -14.73 -26.90 -0.95
N VAL A 276 -15.86 -26.19 -0.90
CA VAL A 276 -15.92 -24.71 -0.94
C VAL A 276 -15.67 -24.06 0.44
N ARG A 277 -15.35 -24.86 1.48
CA ARG A 277 -15.29 -24.39 2.88
C ARG A 277 -13.92 -23.89 3.36
N ALA A 278 -12.89 -23.91 2.52
CA ALA A 278 -11.54 -23.51 2.89
C ALA A 278 -11.00 -22.45 1.92
N PHE A 279 -11.54 -21.24 2.02
CA PHE A 279 -10.95 -20.06 1.39
C PHE A 279 -10.58 -19.09 2.50
N CYS A 280 -9.39 -18.50 2.43
CA CYS A 280 -8.91 -17.51 3.38
C CYS A 280 -8.15 -16.44 2.58
N PHE A 281 -8.58 -15.19 2.67
CA PHE A 281 -7.88 -14.09 2.01
C PHE A 281 -6.47 -13.94 2.58
N CYS A 282 -5.49 -13.75 1.71
CA CYS A 282 -4.12 -13.31 2.05
C CYS A 282 -4.11 -11.80 2.32
N PHE A 283 -4.99 -11.31 3.17
CA PHE A 283 -5.13 -9.90 3.45
C PHE A 283 -5.21 -9.72 4.96
N THR A 284 -4.55 -8.70 5.49
CA THR A 284 -4.78 -8.26 6.87
C THR A 284 -4.49 -6.79 6.97
N VAL A 285 -5.31 -6.13 7.77
CA VAL A 285 -5.09 -4.75 8.16
C VAL A 285 -4.45 -4.80 9.54
N LYS A 286 -3.15 -4.51 9.61
CA LYS A 286 -2.54 -4.25 10.90
C LYS A 286 -1.54 -3.13 10.80
N TRP A 287 -1.93 -2.02 11.39
CA TRP A 287 -1.02 -1.11 12.03
C TRP A 287 -1.73 -0.70 13.31
N THR A 288 -1.08 -0.90 14.45
CA THR A 288 -1.46 -0.29 15.72
C THR A 288 -0.15 0.23 16.26
N MET A 289 0.07 1.54 16.15
CA MET A 289 1.25 2.15 16.75
C MET A 289 0.89 2.56 18.17
N ASP A 290 1.55 1.92 19.12
CA ASP A 290 1.48 2.25 20.54
C ASP A 290 2.23 3.57 20.79
N GLY A 291 1.58 4.71 20.52
CA GLY A 291 1.87 6.06 21.04
C GLY A 291 3.28 6.68 20.91
N ARG A 292 4.31 5.95 20.47
CA ARG A 292 5.70 6.41 20.41
C ARG A 292 6.00 6.90 18.99
N ARG A 293 6.38 8.17 18.91
CA ARG A 293 6.61 8.94 17.67
C ARG A 293 7.84 8.50 16.86
N THR A 294 8.55 7.46 17.28
CA THR A 294 9.79 7.00 16.65
C THR A 294 9.87 5.48 16.78
N PHE A 295 9.92 4.77 15.65
CA PHE A 295 10.25 3.35 15.62
C PHE A 295 11.68 3.20 15.14
N HIS A 296 12.53 2.61 16.00
CA HIS A 296 13.79 2.03 15.56
C HIS A 296 13.49 0.59 15.14
N PHE A 297 13.53 0.31 13.85
CA PHE A 297 13.59 -1.07 13.38
C PHE A 297 15.03 -1.56 13.55
N THR A 298 15.32 -2.17 14.70
CA THR A 298 16.59 -2.90 14.88
C THR A 298 16.46 -4.23 14.14
N LEU A 299 16.81 -4.23 12.86
CA LEU A 299 17.07 -5.48 12.15
C LEU A 299 18.36 -6.05 12.71
N GLN A 300 18.36 -7.35 13.01
CA GLN A 300 19.43 -8.05 13.74
C GLN A 300 20.78 -8.12 12.99
N ASN A 301 20.99 -7.28 11.97
CA ASN A 301 22.25 -6.93 11.32
C ASN A 301 22.11 -5.53 10.68
N SER A 302 22.58 -4.51 11.40
CA SER A 302 23.16 -3.24 10.92
C SER A 302 22.41 -2.30 9.94
N VAL A 303 21.10 -2.42 9.69
CA VAL A 303 20.37 -1.43 8.87
C VAL A 303 19.16 -0.88 9.63
N PHE A 304 19.14 0.43 9.88
CA PHE A 304 17.99 1.12 10.47
C PHE A 304 17.28 1.98 9.43
N PHE A 305 15.95 2.01 9.50
CA PHE A 305 15.15 3.04 8.86
C PHE A 305 14.70 4.06 9.90
N PHE A 306 14.82 5.34 9.61
CA PHE A 306 14.17 6.39 10.40
C PHE A 306 12.74 6.61 9.90
N LEU A 307 11.77 6.31 10.77
CA LEU A 307 10.39 6.74 10.56
C LEU A 307 10.30 8.25 10.80
N LEU A 308 10.27 9.04 9.75
CA LEU A 308 10.21 10.50 9.88
C LEU A 308 8.81 11.01 10.17
N TRP A 309 7.80 10.35 9.59
CA TRP A 309 6.43 10.78 9.74
C TRP A 309 5.47 9.62 9.51
N LEU A 310 4.41 9.58 10.31
CA LEU A 310 3.31 8.64 10.22
C LEU A 310 1.99 9.37 10.37
N CYS A 311 1.09 9.21 9.40
CA CYS A 311 -0.23 9.84 9.43
C CYS A 311 -1.35 8.82 9.29
N LEU A 312 -2.42 9.08 10.04
CA LEU A 312 -3.69 8.38 9.98
C LEU A 312 -4.74 9.27 9.31
N VAL A 313 -5.11 8.95 8.07
CA VAL A 313 -6.09 9.74 7.30
C VAL A 313 -7.43 8.98 7.24
N PRO A 314 -8.56 9.61 7.61
CA PRO A 314 -9.86 8.95 7.51
C PRO A 314 -10.32 8.75 6.05
N LEU A 315 -10.91 7.59 5.71
CA LEU A 315 -11.62 7.42 4.43
C LEU A 315 -13.03 8.02 4.54
N LEU A 316 -13.26 9.15 3.89
CA LEU A 316 -14.60 9.68 3.61
C LEU A 316 -15.06 9.13 2.25
N PHE A 317 -15.97 8.16 2.27
CA PHE A 317 -16.77 7.86 1.08
C PHE A 317 -17.85 8.94 0.98
N LEU A 318 -17.62 9.95 0.15
CA LEU A 318 -18.72 10.81 -0.28
C LEU A 318 -19.58 10.02 -1.28
N PRO A 319 -20.88 9.84 -1.02
CA PRO A 319 -21.80 9.50 -2.11
C PRO A 319 -21.67 10.59 -3.17
N GLN A 320 -21.79 10.23 -4.45
CA GLN A 320 -21.74 11.19 -5.55
C GLN A 320 -22.76 12.32 -5.32
N THR A 321 -22.33 13.47 -4.79
CA THR A 321 -22.93 14.82 -4.92
C THR A 321 -22.18 15.81 -4.00
N PHE A 322 -21.58 16.83 -4.63
CA PHE A 322 -21.17 18.16 -4.13
C PHE A 322 -20.75 18.37 -2.65
N TRP A 323 -19.48 18.75 -2.42
CA TRP A 323 -19.02 20.14 -2.11
C TRP A 323 -17.52 20.12 -1.77
N VAL A 324 -16.76 21.03 -2.38
CA VAL A 324 -15.35 21.32 -2.07
C VAL A 324 -15.34 22.26 -0.86
N GLY A 325 -14.73 21.83 0.25
CA GLY A 325 -14.41 22.67 1.39
C GLY A 325 -12.91 22.60 1.65
N GLU A 326 -12.20 23.70 1.39
CA GLU A 326 -10.80 23.88 1.76
C GLU A 326 -10.63 23.71 3.28
N CYS A 327 -9.91 22.67 3.71
CA CYS A 327 -9.34 22.67 5.06
C CYS A 327 -8.04 23.48 5.02
N LYS A 328 -8.13 24.78 5.32
CA LYS A 328 -6.96 25.57 5.71
C LYS A 328 -6.43 25.01 7.03
N PHE A 329 -5.17 24.56 7.01
CA PHE A 329 -4.44 24.15 8.21
C PHE A 329 -3.91 25.42 8.89
N ASP A 330 -4.39 25.73 10.09
CA ASP A 330 -3.94 26.85 10.91
C ASP A 330 -2.66 26.44 11.67
N GLN A 331 -1.55 27.16 11.44
CA GLN A 331 -0.21 26.87 11.98
C GLN A 331 0.01 27.36 13.42
N THR A 332 -1.01 27.84 14.13
CA THR A 332 -0.84 28.54 15.42
C THR A 332 -0.67 27.66 16.67
N LEU A 333 -0.66 26.32 16.56
CA LEU A 333 -0.57 25.42 17.74
C LEU A 333 0.80 24.77 17.99
N LEU A 334 1.90 25.36 17.48
CA LEU A 334 3.27 24.84 17.68
C LEU A 334 4.09 25.53 18.78
N HIS A 335 3.54 26.52 19.48
CA HIS A 335 4.21 27.14 20.63
C HIS A 335 3.28 27.22 21.84
N GLN A 336 3.19 26.14 22.63
CA GLN A 336 2.92 26.17 24.07
C GLN A 336 2.91 24.73 24.64
N SER A 337 4.09 24.19 24.94
CA SER A 337 4.23 23.11 25.93
C SER A 337 5.64 23.08 26.52
N GLN A 338 6.04 24.18 27.16
CA GLN A 338 6.98 24.12 28.27
C GLN A 338 6.21 24.57 29.52
N ASP A 339 6.29 23.72 30.54
CA ASP A 339 5.85 23.93 31.93
C ASP A 339 4.37 24.18 32.20
N LEU A 340 3.68 23.18 32.79
CA LEU A 340 2.97 23.39 34.07
C LEU A 340 2.40 22.08 34.66
N LYS A 341 2.56 22.00 35.98
CA LYS A 341 2.23 20.90 36.90
C LYS A 341 0.72 20.76 37.16
N ILE A 342 0.34 19.52 37.48
CA ILE A 342 -0.79 19.00 38.27
C ILE A 342 -1.72 20.05 38.92
N GLY A 343 -3.03 19.97 38.64
CA GLY A 343 -4.10 20.65 39.37
C GLY A 343 -5.50 20.11 39.03
N ARG A 344 -6.35 19.91 40.05
CA ARG A 344 -7.65 19.22 40.01
C ARG A 344 -8.76 20.03 39.29
N GLY A 345 -9.58 19.29 38.53
CA GLY A 345 -11.05 19.35 38.48
C GLY A 345 -11.78 20.64 38.08
N VAL A 346 -12.43 20.63 36.91
CA VAL A 346 -13.76 21.24 36.67
C VAL A 346 -14.52 20.40 35.64
N LYS A 347 -15.77 20.05 35.97
CA LYS A 347 -16.76 19.47 35.06
C LYS A 347 -17.42 20.60 34.24
N SER A 348 -17.57 20.43 32.94
CA SER A 348 -18.70 21.01 32.21
C SER A 348 -19.16 20.03 31.13
N GLY A 349 -20.46 19.72 31.17
CA GLY A 349 -21.09 18.74 30.30
C GLY A 349 -21.49 19.35 28.97
N PHE A 350 -21.31 18.57 27.91
CA PHE A 350 -22.20 18.59 26.76
C PHE A 350 -22.69 17.16 26.50
N LYS A 351 -24.01 17.03 26.41
CA LYS A 351 -24.75 15.78 26.26
C LYS A 351 -24.51 15.16 24.88
N ASN A 352 -24.39 13.84 24.90
CA ASN A 352 -24.38 12.90 23.78
C ASN A 352 -25.32 13.29 22.62
N SER A 353 -24.75 13.39 21.42
CA SER A 353 -25.36 12.79 20.23
C SER A 353 -24.53 11.54 19.88
N LYS A 354 -25.15 10.36 20.03
CA LYS A 354 -24.58 9.10 19.52
C LYS A 354 -24.62 9.18 17.99
N ILE A 355 -23.47 9.44 17.38
CA ILE A 355 -23.23 9.14 15.98
C ILE A 355 -22.33 7.91 15.96
N HIS A 356 -22.89 6.75 15.62
CA HIS A 356 -22.11 5.57 15.27
C HIS A 356 -21.45 5.82 13.90
N ASN A 357 -20.33 6.54 13.89
CA ASN A 357 -19.47 6.64 12.71
C ASN A 357 -18.25 5.75 12.93
N GLY A 358 -18.27 4.56 12.32
CA GLY A 358 -17.08 3.74 12.15
C GLY A 358 -16.09 4.45 11.23
N CYS A 359 -15.22 5.27 11.81
CA CYS A 359 -14.16 5.96 11.09
C CYS A 359 -13.15 4.95 10.53
N ARG A 360 -12.89 5.04 9.23
CA ARG A 360 -11.99 4.19 8.44
C ARG A 360 -10.65 4.92 8.31
N TYR A 361 -9.48 4.27 8.39
CA TYR A 361 -8.18 4.98 8.42
C TYR A 361 -7.11 4.36 7.49
N GLN A 362 -6.16 5.18 7.01
CA GLN A 362 -4.99 4.77 6.20
C GLN A 362 -3.67 5.09 6.91
N TYR A 363 -2.59 4.35 6.61
CA TYR A 363 -1.25 4.62 7.15
C TYR A 363 -0.31 5.11 6.04
N CYS A 364 0.36 6.24 6.29
CA CYS A 364 1.45 6.78 5.47
C CYS A 364 2.78 6.64 6.23
N ILE A 365 3.79 5.97 5.68
CA ILE A 365 5.09 5.72 6.35
C ILE A 365 6.21 6.26 5.49
N ARG A 366 7.09 7.05 6.11
CA ARG A 366 8.31 7.59 5.51
C ARG A 366 9.56 6.97 6.14
N CYS A 367 10.45 6.40 5.34
CA CYS A 367 11.69 5.77 5.81
C CYS A 367 12.93 6.40 5.15
N LEU A 368 13.95 6.76 5.93
CA LEU A 368 15.32 7.09 5.45
C LEU A 368 16.31 6.02 5.91
N ASP A 369 17.36 5.76 5.12
CA ASP A 369 18.48 4.91 5.53
C ASP A 369 19.39 5.65 6.53
N SER A 370 20.01 4.90 7.45
CA SER A 370 20.68 5.41 8.66
C SER A 370 22.18 5.14 8.73
N THR A 371 22.78 4.49 7.74
CA THR A 371 24.24 4.32 7.73
C THR A 371 24.94 5.64 7.41
N ILE A 372 25.16 6.44 8.46
CA ILE A 372 26.12 7.55 8.53
C ILE A 372 27.54 6.97 8.58
#